data_AF-A0A976J2I0-F1
#
_entry.id   AF-A0A976J2I0-F1
#
_cell.length_a   1.000
_cell.length_b   1.000
_cell.length_c   1.000
_cell.angle_alpha   90.00
_cell.angle_beta   90.00
_cell.angle_gamma   90.00
#
_symmetry.space_group_name_H-M   'P 1'
#
loop_
_entity.id
_entity.type
_entity.pdbx_description
1 polymer ?
#
loop_
_entity_poly.entity_id
_entity_poly.type
_entity_poly.pdbx_seq_one_letter_code
_entity_poly.pdbx_strand_id
1 'polypeptide(L)'
;MTNPNHARITAFLESEYASARNAANTGKIEDAWQHLERAHIVAQGMLVPHLYSHWRMLVLAAKTRDGREILGQLMRVALAPLGNLTGRLPIGNTGRSDVSAFAHMDIPDDLRAMLSMGQR
;
A
#
# COMPACT_ATOMS: atom_id res chain seq x y z
N MET A 1 -16.36 -19.90 5.82
CA MET A 1 -16.10 -19.08 7.01
C MET A 1 -14.87 -18.25 6.73
N THR A 2 -15.01 -16.93 6.56
CA THR A 2 -13.88 -16.02 6.33
C THR A 2 -13.03 -15.97 7.60
N ASN A 3 -11.71 -16.16 7.47
CA ASN A 3 -10.78 -16.01 8.58
C ASN A 3 -10.94 -14.60 9.19
N PRO A 4 -11.20 -14.44 10.51
CA PRO A 4 -11.47 -13.14 11.14
C PRO A 4 -10.34 -12.13 10.92
N ASN A 5 -9.11 -12.59 10.73
CA ASN A 5 -7.96 -11.73 10.41
C ASN A 5 -8.05 -11.15 9.00
N HIS A 6 -8.54 -11.95 8.04
CA HIS A 6 -8.78 -11.48 6.69
C HIS A 6 -9.88 -10.41 6.67
N ALA A 7 -10.97 -10.61 7.42
CA ALA A 7 -12.05 -9.62 7.52
C ALA A 7 -11.55 -8.28 8.11
N ARG A 8 -10.72 -8.32 9.16
CA ARG A 8 -10.12 -7.13 9.76
C ARG A 8 -9.19 -6.39 8.80
N ILE A 9 -8.32 -7.12 8.11
CA ILE A 9 -7.41 -6.54 7.11
C ILE A 9 -8.20 -5.90 5.97
N THR A 10 -9.25 -6.56 5.46
CA THR A 10 -10.11 -5.99 4.41
C THR A 10 -10.77 -4.70 4.88
N ALA A 11 -11.37 -4.68 6.07
CA ALA A 11 -12.00 -3.48 6.62
C ALA A 11 -10.99 -2.33 6.82
N PHE A 12 -9.77 -2.64 7.27
CA PHE A 12 -8.71 -1.65 7.40
C PHE A 12 -8.33 -1.06 6.03
N LEU A 13 -8.10 -1.91 5.04
CA LEU A 13 -7.76 -1.47 3.68
C LEU A 13 -8.87 -0.58 3.09
N GLU A 14 -10.12 -0.99 3.21
CA GLU A 14 -11.27 -0.19 2.76
C GLU A 14 -11.30 1.19 3.43
N SER A 15 -11.04 1.24 4.74
CA SER A 15 -10.97 2.49 5.50
C SER A 15 -9.83 3.40 5.05
N GLU A 16 -8.62 2.87 4.87
CA GLU A 16 -7.46 3.64 4.38
C GLU A 16 -7.70 4.15 2.95
N TYR A 17 -8.25 3.33 2.05
CA TYR A 17 -8.58 3.75 0.69
C TYR A 17 -9.68 4.81 0.62
N ALA A 18 -10.65 4.77 1.53
CA ALA A 18 -11.70 5.78 1.66
C ALA A 18 -11.12 7.09 2.22
N SER A 19 -10.27 7.00 3.23
CA SER A 19 -9.59 8.15 3.85
C SER A 19 -8.65 8.84 2.88
N ALA A 20 -7.86 8.08 2.11
CA ALA A 20 -7.02 8.60 1.03
C ALA A 20 -7.84 9.37 -0.02
N ARG A 21 -8.99 8.83 -0.43
CA ARG A 21 -9.90 9.50 -1.38
C ARG A 21 -10.46 10.80 -0.80
N ASN A 22 -10.86 10.80 0.47
CA ASN A 22 -11.40 11.98 1.13
C ASN A 22 -10.33 13.08 1.27
N ALA A 23 -9.14 12.72 1.77
CA ALA A 23 -7.98 13.60 1.86
C ALA A 23 -7.64 14.22 0.49
N ALA A 24 -7.56 13.39 -0.56
CA ALA A 24 -7.30 13.87 -1.92
C ALA A 24 -8.41 14.78 -2.47
N ASN A 25 -9.67 14.61 -2.06
CA ASN A 25 -10.79 15.46 -2.49
C ASN A 25 -10.85 16.77 -1.72
N THR A 26 -10.31 16.82 -0.52
CA THR A 26 -10.23 18.01 0.34
C THR A 26 -8.90 18.76 0.21
N GLY A 27 -8.05 18.36 -0.74
CA GLY A 27 -6.75 19.01 -1.02
C GLY A 27 -5.62 18.63 -0.05
N LYS A 28 -5.86 17.70 0.87
CA LYS A 28 -4.86 17.20 1.82
C LYS A 28 -4.05 16.07 1.17
N ILE A 29 -3.16 16.44 0.25
CA ILE A 29 -2.46 15.47 -0.59
C ILE A 29 -1.51 14.58 0.22
N GLU A 30 -0.80 15.12 1.20
CA GLU A 30 0.13 14.30 1.99
C GLU A 30 -0.58 13.31 2.91
N ASP A 31 -1.71 13.70 3.50
CA ASP A 31 -2.57 12.77 4.23
C ASP A 31 -3.06 11.65 3.29
N ALA A 32 -3.38 11.98 2.04
CA ALA A 32 -3.79 10.99 1.06
C ALA A 32 -2.68 9.99 0.74
N TRP A 33 -1.43 10.46 0.60
CA TRP A 33 -0.27 9.58 0.45
C TRP A 33 -0.06 8.70 1.67
N GLN A 34 -0.09 9.27 2.87
CA GLN A 34 0.08 8.53 4.12
C GLN A 34 -0.92 7.36 4.22
N HIS A 35 -2.19 7.60 3.90
CA HIS A 35 -3.20 6.53 3.88
C HIS A 35 -2.89 5.43 2.85
N LEU A 36 -2.43 5.79 1.65
CA LEU A 36 -2.07 4.81 0.63
C LEU A 36 -0.81 4.02 1.00
N GLU A 37 0.19 4.64 1.62
CA GLU A 37 1.40 3.96 2.10
C GLU A 37 1.06 2.91 3.16
N ARG A 38 0.19 3.26 4.11
CA ARG A 38 -0.30 2.34 5.15
C ARG A 38 -1.07 1.16 4.55
N ALA A 39 -1.99 1.44 3.61
CA ALA A 39 -2.71 0.40 2.89
C ALA A 39 -1.74 -0.52 2.12
N HIS A 40 -0.74 0.06 1.46
CA HIS A 40 0.29 -0.69 0.74
C HIS A 40 1.08 -1.62 1.66
N ILE A 41 1.58 -1.12 2.80
CA ILE A 41 2.34 -1.90 3.80
C ILE A 41 1.53 -3.11 4.28
N VAL A 42 0.26 -2.92 4.60
CA VAL A 42 -0.64 -4.00 5.04
C VAL A 42 -0.95 -4.98 3.91
N ALA A 43 -1.04 -4.48 2.68
CA ALA A 43 -1.36 -5.27 1.51
C ALA A 43 -0.17 -6.07 0.95
N GLN A 44 1.08 -5.81 1.35
CA GLN A 44 2.27 -6.40 0.71
C GLN A 44 2.21 -7.92 0.60
N GLY A 45 1.75 -8.63 1.64
CA GLY A 45 1.62 -10.09 1.63
C GLY A 45 0.48 -10.65 0.77
N MET A 46 -0.35 -9.80 0.15
CA MET A 46 -1.55 -10.17 -0.58
C MET A 46 -1.54 -9.55 -1.98
N LEU A 47 -1.25 -10.36 -3.01
CA LEU A 47 -1.02 -9.87 -4.38
C LEU A 47 -2.11 -8.94 -4.91
N VAL A 48 -3.38 -9.33 -4.79
CA VAL A 48 -4.51 -8.55 -5.31
C VAL A 48 -4.66 -7.20 -4.58
N PRO A 49 -4.75 -7.16 -3.23
CA PRO A 49 -4.70 -5.90 -2.48
C PRO A 49 -3.46 -5.04 -2.75
N HIS A 50 -2.30 -5.66 -2.96
CA HIS A 50 -1.04 -4.96 -3.22
C HIS A 50 -1.07 -4.23 -4.56
N LEU A 51 -1.49 -4.93 -5.62
CA LEU A 51 -1.69 -4.31 -6.94
C LEU A 51 -2.75 -3.21 -6.90
N TYR A 52 -3.81 -3.40 -6.10
CA TYR A 52 -4.81 -2.36 -5.90
C TYR A 52 -4.25 -1.13 -5.19
N SER A 53 -3.35 -1.30 -4.21
CA SER A 53 -2.63 -0.18 -3.58
C SER A 53 -1.83 0.62 -4.61
N HIS A 54 -1.05 -0.05 -5.46
CA HIS A 54 -0.30 0.62 -6.53
C HIS A 54 -1.22 1.33 -7.54
N TRP A 55 -2.36 0.73 -7.89
CA TRP A 55 -3.36 1.39 -8.73
C TRP A 55 -3.87 2.68 -8.09
N ARG A 56 -4.18 2.65 -6.79
CA ARG A 56 -4.67 3.83 -6.07
C ARG A 56 -3.59 4.91 -5.92
N MET A 57 -2.33 4.52 -5.74
CA MET A 57 -1.18 5.43 -5.79
C MET A 57 -1.01 6.07 -7.16
N LEU A 58 -1.13 5.28 -8.24
CA LEU A 58 -1.09 5.79 -9.62
C LEU A 58 -2.21 6.79 -9.89
N VAL A 59 -3.43 6.52 -9.40
CA VAL A 59 -4.57 7.45 -9.51
C VAL A 59 -4.28 8.77 -8.77
N LEU A 60 -3.70 8.72 -7.57
CA LEU A 60 -3.34 9.93 -6.82
C LEU A 60 -2.25 10.72 -7.55
N ALA A 61 -1.20 10.05 -8.03
CA ALA A 61 -0.12 10.66 -8.81
C ALA A 61 -0.65 11.33 -10.09
N ALA A 62 -1.58 10.69 -10.80
CA ALA A 62 -2.22 11.27 -11.98
C ALA A 62 -3.05 12.52 -11.60
N LYS A 63 -3.80 12.47 -10.48
CA LYS A 63 -4.59 13.60 -9.98
C LYS A 63 -3.71 14.80 -9.61
N THR A 64 -2.53 14.56 -9.03
CA THR A 64 -1.57 15.60 -8.63
C THR A 64 -0.57 15.97 -9.72
N ARG A 65 -0.61 15.29 -10.87
CA ARG A 65 0.34 15.44 -11.99
C ARG A 65 1.80 15.14 -11.60
N ASP A 66 2.00 14.21 -10.68
CA ASP A 66 3.33 13.75 -10.26
C ASP A 66 3.87 12.70 -11.25
N GLY A 67 4.59 13.17 -12.27
CA GLY A 67 5.16 12.31 -13.31
C GLY A 67 6.17 11.28 -12.80
N ARG A 68 6.90 11.59 -11.72
CA ARG A 68 7.88 10.69 -11.11
C ARG A 68 7.16 9.50 -10.47
N GLU A 69 6.10 9.78 -9.72
CA GLU A 69 5.27 8.74 -9.13
C GLU A 69 4.53 7.91 -10.19
N ILE A 70 3.99 8.54 -11.24
CA ILE A 70 3.34 7.80 -12.33
C ILE A 70 4.28 6.72 -12.89
N LEU A 71 5.52 7.10 -13.26
CA LEU A 71 6.49 6.15 -13.79
C LEU A 71 6.88 5.09 -12.75
N GLY A 72 7.09 5.51 -11.50
CA GLY A 72 7.44 4.60 -10.40
C GLY A 72 6.38 3.54 -10.13
N GLN A 73 5.10 3.93 -10.12
CA GLN A 73 3.99 2.99 -9.91
C GLN A 73 3.82 2.02 -11.08
N LEU A 74 3.98 2.48 -12.33
CA LEU A 74 3.94 1.59 -13.50
C LEU A 74 5.03 0.52 -13.45
N MET A 75 6.26 0.90 -13.06
CA MET A 75 7.36 -0.04 -12.86
C MET A 75 7.07 -1.02 -11.72
N ARG A 76 6.53 -0.55 -10.59
CA ARG A 76 6.19 -1.39 -9.43
C ARG A 76 5.09 -2.41 -9.77
N VAL A 77 4.06 -2.03 -10.53
CA VAL A 77 3.04 -2.98 -11.02
C VAL A 77 3.65 -4.05 -11.93
N ALA A 78 4.58 -3.68 -12.81
CA ALA A 78 5.26 -4.63 -13.68
C ALA A 78 6.17 -5.61 -12.90
N LEU A 79 6.79 -5.16 -11.80
CA LEU A 79 7.68 -5.97 -10.96
C LEU A 79 6.94 -6.84 -9.94
N ALA A 80 5.73 -6.47 -9.52
CA ALA A 80 4.99 -7.17 -8.47
C ALA A 80 4.81 -8.70 -8.72
N PRO A 81 4.55 -9.19 -9.95
CA PRO A 81 4.52 -10.62 -10.25
C PRO A 81 5.87 -11.30 -9.97
N LEU A 82 6.99 -10.66 -10.32
CA LEU A 82 8.35 -11.19 -10.13
C LEU A 82 8.75 -11.20 -8.65
N GLY A 83 8.39 -10.15 -7.90
CA GLY A 83 8.62 -10.09 -6.46
C GLY A 83 7.88 -11.18 -5.68
N ASN A 84 6.64 -11.48 -6.08
CA ASN A 84 5.85 -12.54 -5.46
C ASN A 84 6.45 -13.94 -5.71
N LEU A 85 6.97 -14.18 -6.92
CA LEU A 85 7.65 -15.43 -7.32
C LEU A 85 8.92 -15.74 -6.51
N THR A 86 9.61 -14.73 -5.98
CA THR A 86 10.87 -14.92 -5.23
C THR A 86 10.68 -15.05 -3.71
N GLY A 87 9.45 -14.85 -3.20
CA GLY A 87 9.10 -15.00 -1.78
C GLY A 87 9.73 -13.96 -0.85
N ARG A 88 10.41 -12.93 -1.39
CA ARG A 88 11.07 -11.87 -0.61
C ARG A 88 10.49 -10.51 -0.98
N LEU A 89 9.28 -10.26 -0.48
CA LEU A 89 8.72 -8.91 -0.56
C LEU A 89 9.36 -8.04 0.54
N PRO A 90 9.79 -6.82 0.22
CA PRO A 90 10.44 -5.94 1.17
C PRO A 90 9.40 -5.37 2.13
N ILE A 91 9.33 -5.97 3.32
CA ILE A 91 8.35 -5.61 4.34
C ILE A 91 8.55 -4.16 4.80
N GLY A 92 7.44 -3.44 5.01
CA GLY A 92 7.39 -2.07 5.50
C GLY A 92 7.63 -1.00 4.43
N ASN A 93 7.95 -1.39 3.19
CA ASN A 93 8.15 -0.43 2.10
C ASN A 93 6.88 0.40 1.87
N THR A 94 7.02 1.73 1.73
CA THR A 94 5.88 2.64 1.63
C THR A 94 5.16 2.57 0.28
N GLY A 95 5.80 2.05 -0.78
CA GLY A 95 5.19 2.04 -2.11
C GLY A 95 5.64 3.21 -3.00
N ARG A 96 6.30 4.23 -2.44
CA ARG A 96 6.64 5.49 -3.11
C ARG A 96 7.81 5.35 -4.08
N SER A 97 7.84 6.15 -5.13
CA SER A 97 8.90 6.13 -6.16
C SER A 97 10.24 6.72 -5.71
N ASP A 98 10.28 7.36 -4.53
CA ASP A 98 11.47 7.93 -3.92
C ASP A 98 12.25 6.96 -3.04
N VAL A 99 11.66 5.81 -2.71
CA VAL A 99 12.34 4.70 -2.05
C VAL A 99 12.55 3.55 -3.03
N SER A 100 13.66 2.82 -2.86
CA SER A 100 13.93 1.62 -3.66
C SER A 100 12.80 0.60 -3.49
N ALA A 101 12.38 -0.01 -4.60
CA ALA A 101 11.36 -1.06 -4.60
C ALA A 101 11.78 -2.34 -3.85
N PHE A 102 13.07 -2.46 -3.47
CA PHE A 102 13.63 -3.59 -2.70
C PHE A 102 14.05 -3.20 -1.28
N ALA A 103 13.82 -1.97 -0.84
CA ALA A 103 14.21 -1.52 0.49
C ALA A 103 13.26 -2.07 1.57
N HIS A 104 13.82 -2.77 2.55
CA HIS A 104 13.15 -3.08 3.81
C HIS A 104 13.04 -1.81 4.67
N MET A 105 11.90 -1.63 5.32
CA MET A 105 11.63 -0.48 6.18
C MET A 105 10.87 -0.95 7.43
N ASP A 106 10.89 -0.13 8.48
CA ASP A 106 10.14 -0.43 9.69
C ASP A 106 8.63 -0.35 9.43
N ILE A 107 7.89 -1.35 9.93
CA ILE A 107 6.43 -1.31 9.97
C ILE A 107 6.03 -0.41 11.16
N PRO A 108 5.20 0.63 10.94
CA PRO A 108 4.61 1.43 12.01
C PRO A 108 3.97 0.55 13.10
N ASP A 109 4.14 0.92 14.37
CA ASP A 109 3.74 0.08 15.51
C ASP A 109 2.25 -0.27 15.51
N ASP A 110 1.40 0.65 15.07
CA ASP A 110 -0.04 0.44 14.96
C ASP A 110 -0.40 -0.59 13.87
N LEU A 111 0.28 -0.56 12.73
CA LEU A 111 0.15 -1.56 11.68
C LEU A 111 0.71 -2.91 12.11
N ARG A 112 1.84 -2.91 12.84
CA ARG A 112 2.46 -4.12 13.38
C ARG A 112 1.51 -4.83 14.34
N ALA A 113 0.90 -4.09 15.27
CA ALA A 113 -0.08 -4.62 16.21
C ALA A 113 -1.28 -5.25 15.48
N MET A 114 -1.76 -4.59 14.41
CA MET A 114 -2.86 -5.12 13.59
C MET A 114 -2.47 -6.42 12.89
N LEU A 115 -1.28 -6.50 12.30
CA LEU A 115 -0.79 -7.69 11.58
C LEU A 115 -0.47 -8.85 12.54
N SER A 116 0.10 -8.56 13.72
CA SER A 116 0.48 -9.58 14.70
C SER A 116 -0.70 -10.21 15.44
N MET A 117 -1.79 -9.46 15.61
CA MET A 117 -3.02 -9.99 16.22
C MET A 117 -3.66 -11.11 15.39
N GLY A 118 -3.25 -11.28 14.13
CA GLY A 118 -3.76 -12.31 13.23
C GLY A 118 -2.92 -13.59 13.10
N GLN A 119 -1.85 -13.72 13.88
CA GLN A 119 -0.96 -14.90 13.89
C GLN A 119 -1.12 -15.78 15.14
N ARG A 120 -2.17 -15.59 15.94
CA ARG A 120 -2.51 -16.45 17.09
C ARG A 120 -3.66 -17.38 16.78
#